data_AF-A0AA89AN68-F1
#
_entry.id   AF-A0AA89AN68-F1
#
_cell.length_a   1.000
_cell.length_b   1.000
_cell.length_c   1.000
_cell.angle_alpha   90.00
_cell.angle_beta   90.00
_cell.angle_gamma   90.00
#
_symmetry.space_group_name_H-M   'P 1'
#
loop_
_entity.id
_entity.type
_entity.pdbx_description
1 polymer ?
#
loop_
_entity_poly.entity_id
_entity_poly.type
_entity_poly.pdbx_seq_one_letter_code
_entity_poly.pdbx_strand_id
1 'polypeptide(L)'
;MASNANTTYPIKTVVVLVQENRSFDHMLGWMKSLNPEINGVTGTESNPISTSSPSTNLIHFGDRSAYVAADPGHSIQAIYEQVFGVPWSQDVSSKQLEPTMQGFAQNAEGIEKGMSEVVMNGFKPDAVPIYKELVSEFAVCDRWFAAIPASTQPNRLYVHSATSHGATSNNTKQLIEGYPQKTIFESLDEAGYTFGIYYEYPPATLYYRNLRKLKYIKNFHQFELHFKRHCKEGKLPNYVVVEQRYFDLEVLPANDDHPSHDVFEGQKFVKEVYEALRSSPQWNEMLFIIIYDEHGGFYDHVPTPVTGVPSPDGITGPEPYNFQFDRLGVRVPVIMISPWIERGTVLHGPSGPHPTSEFEHSSIAATVKMIFSLKEFLTKRDAWAGTFEGVVSRKSPRTDCLETLPEPVKLREAKAKDNEKLSEFQEELVQMAATLCGDHRKDTYPDKLVEDMTISDGVDYVKKAFKIFSDECERARQSGADESSICVPEDTPMAAKFKSFASKFFSCLVCDH
;
A
#
# COMPACT_ATOMS: atom_id res chain seq x y z
N MET A 1 -8.31 -20.46 -26.60
CA MET A 1 -7.85 -20.13 -27.97
C MET A 1 -8.33 -18.73 -28.32
N ALA A 2 -7.40 -17.79 -28.33
CA ALA A 2 -7.24 -16.74 -29.32
C ALA A 2 -5.74 -16.42 -29.27
N SER A 3 -5.02 -16.64 -30.37
CA SER A 3 -3.63 -16.21 -30.48
C SER A 3 -3.63 -14.69 -30.42
N ASN A 4 -3.25 -14.11 -29.28
CA ASN A 4 -3.03 -12.68 -29.20
C ASN A 4 -1.95 -12.32 -30.21
N ALA A 5 -2.36 -11.61 -31.26
CA ALA A 5 -1.44 -10.84 -32.07
C ALA A 5 -0.55 -10.01 -31.13
N ASN A 6 0.70 -9.76 -31.52
CA ASN A 6 1.64 -8.88 -30.79
C ASN A 6 1.02 -7.48 -30.60
N THR A 7 0.16 -7.30 -29.59
CA THR A 7 -0.36 -6.01 -29.19
C THR A 7 0.77 -5.30 -28.49
N THR A 8 1.45 -4.42 -29.22
CA THR A 8 2.51 -3.60 -28.67
C THR A 8 1.88 -2.41 -27.96
N TYR A 9 1.93 -2.39 -26.64
CA TYR A 9 1.54 -1.22 -25.85
C TYR A 9 2.63 -0.13 -25.94
N PRO A 10 2.23 1.16 -26.02
CA PRO A 10 3.21 2.26 -26.00
C PRO A 10 3.91 2.39 -24.64
N ILE A 11 3.33 1.80 -23.60
CA ILE A 11 3.86 1.83 -22.24
C ILE A 11 5.12 0.95 -22.13
N LYS A 12 6.17 1.53 -21.56
CA LYS A 12 7.45 0.87 -21.21
C LYS A 12 7.78 0.96 -19.74
N THR A 13 7.16 1.91 -19.02
CA THR A 13 7.32 2.12 -17.58
C THR A 13 5.95 2.20 -16.92
N VAL A 14 5.69 1.29 -15.97
CA VAL A 14 4.52 1.35 -15.08
C VAL A 14 4.99 1.84 -13.72
N VAL A 15 4.37 2.90 -13.20
CA VAL A 15 4.67 3.48 -11.89
C VAL A 15 3.48 3.24 -10.97
N VAL A 16 3.72 2.70 -9.78
CA VAL A 16 2.69 2.39 -8.79
C VAL A 16 2.98 3.14 -7.49
N LEU A 17 1.99 3.88 -7.01
CA LEU A 17 1.95 4.52 -5.70
C LEU A 17 0.73 4.00 -4.94
N VAL A 18 0.93 3.49 -3.73
CA VAL A 18 -0.12 2.89 -2.89
C VAL A 18 -0.29 3.72 -1.62
N GLN A 19 -1.29 4.60 -1.61
CA GLN A 19 -1.73 5.36 -0.44
C GLN A 19 -2.48 4.48 0.56
N GLU A 20 -2.83 5.04 1.71
CA GLU A 20 -3.35 4.30 2.87
C GLU A 20 -4.77 4.66 3.27
N ASN A 21 -5.56 3.64 3.60
CA ASN A 21 -6.68 3.69 4.53
C ASN A 21 -7.76 4.73 4.17
N ARG A 22 -8.22 4.72 2.91
CA ARG A 22 -9.32 5.59 2.46
C ARG A 22 -10.24 4.87 1.46
N SER A 23 -11.55 4.94 1.71
CA SER A 23 -12.55 4.44 0.77
C SER A 23 -12.67 5.31 -0.48
N PHE A 24 -13.23 4.75 -1.56
CA PHE A 24 -13.50 5.52 -2.78
C PHE A 24 -14.41 6.71 -2.48
N ASP A 25 -15.55 6.50 -1.81
CA ASP A 25 -16.48 7.59 -1.54
C ASP A 25 -15.92 8.67 -0.62
N HIS A 26 -15.04 8.31 0.31
CA HIS A 26 -14.39 9.25 1.20
C HIS A 26 -13.47 10.23 0.45
N MET A 27 -12.66 9.74 -0.50
CA MET A 27 -11.71 10.59 -1.24
C MET A 27 -12.26 11.16 -2.54
N LEU A 28 -12.97 10.33 -3.32
CA LEU A 28 -13.35 10.62 -4.70
C LEU A 28 -14.87 10.59 -4.92
N GLY A 29 -15.68 10.20 -3.93
CA GLY A 29 -17.14 10.10 -4.08
C GLY A 29 -17.79 11.38 -4.58
N TRP A 30 -17.40 12.54 -4.02
CA TRP A 30 -17.93 13.84 -4.42
C TRP A 30 -17.39 14.36 -5.77
N MET A 31 -16.42 13.68 -6.39
CA MET A 31 -15.97 13.99 -7.75
C MET A 31 -17.07 13.71 -8.79
N LYS A 32 -18.14 12.99 -8.41
CA LYS A 32 -19.39 12.90 -9.20
C LYS A 32 -19.96 14.27 -9.60
N SER A 33 -19.74 15.30 -8.78
CA SER A 33 -20.12 16.68 -9.11
C SER A 33 -19.35 17.28 -10.30
N LEU A 34 -18.15 16.76 -10.60
CA LEU A 34 -17.33 17.15 -11.74
C LEU A 34 -17.68 16.31 -12.98
N ASN A 35 -17.82 14.99 -12.80
CA ASN A 35 -18.22 14.06 -13.83
C ASN A 35 -19.36 13.14 -13.33
N PRO A 36 -20.62 13.37 -13.77
CA PRO A 36 -21.77 12.58 -13.34
C PRO A 36 -21.70 11.07 -13.66
N GLU A 37 -20.85 10.66 -14.60
CA GLU A 37 -20.63 9.24 -14.93
C GLU A 37 -19.95 8.48 -13.80
N ILE A 38 -19.18 9.16 -12.95
CA ILE A 38 -18.55 8.53 -11.78
C ILE A 38 -19.64 7.99 -10.85
N ASN A 39 -19.53 6.71 -10.50
CA ASN A 39 -20.34 6.06 -9.48
C ASN A 39 -19.92 6.51 -8.07
N GLY A 40 -20.03 7.80 -7.78
CA GLY A 40 -19.80 8.39 -6.46
C GLY A 40 -21.11 8.71 -5.73
N VAL A 41 -21.00 9.48 -4.65
CA VAL A 41 -22.10 9.81 -3.74
C VAL A 41 -22.98 10.95 -4.23
N THR A 42 -24.19 11.02 -3.68
CA THR A 42 -25.21 12.03 -3.96
C THR A 42 -25.60 12.84 -2.72
N GLY A 43 -25.19 12.41 -1.52
CA GLY A 43 -25.63 12.94 -0.23
C GLY A 43 -26.95 12.33 0.26
N THR A 44 -27.49 11.34 -0.46
CA THR A 44 -28.69 10.59 -0.04
C THR A 44 -28.33 9.30 0.69
N GLU A 45 -27.08 8.87 0.57
CA GLU A 45 -26.51 7.71 1.24
C GLU A 45 -26.54 7.91 2.75
N SER A 46 -26.80 6.83 3.50
CA SER A 46 -26.85 6.88 4.95
C SER A 46 -26.58 5.51 5.56
N ASN A 47 -26.14 5.50 6.82
CA ASN A 47 -26.09 4.32 7.68
C ASN A 47 -26.84 4.61 8.99
N PRO A 48 -27.53 3.62 9.57
CA PRO A 48 -28.08 3.74 10.90
C PRO A 48 -26.97 3.69 11.96
N ILE A 49 -27.12 4.44 13.05
CA ILE A 49 -26.26 4.27 14.24
C ILE A 49 -26.39 2.85 14.81
N SER A 50 -27.53 2.18 14.62
CA SER A 50 -27.67 0.75 14.92
C SER A 50 -28.46 0.02 13.84
N THR A 51 -27.87 -1.05 13.31
CA THR A 51 -28.48 -1.92 12.29
C THR A 51 -29.66 -2.74 12.83
N SER A 52 -29.79 -2.85 14.16
CA SER A 52 -30.99 -3.40 14.79
C SER A 52 -32.24 -2.53 14.60
N SER A 53 -32.05 -1.24 14.30
CA SER A 53 -33.11 -0.25 14.08
C SER A 53 -32.81 0.58 12.81
N PRO A 54 -32.84 -0.04 11.62
CA PRO A 54 -32.18 0.47 10.41
C PRO A 54 -32.85 1.71 9.79
N SER A 55 -34.00 2.14 10.31
CA SER A 55 -34.73 3.32 9.81
C SER A 55 -34.74 4.48 10.81
N THR A 56 -33.97 4.38 11.89
CA THR A 56 -33.92 5.38 12.97
C THR A 56 -32.50 5.86 13.19
N ASN A 57 -32.32 7.13 13.57
CA ASN A 57 -31.02 7.74 13.84
C ASN A 57 -30.01 7.49 12.71
N LEU A 58 -30.39 7.90 11.50
CA LEU A 58 -29.55 7.80 10.32
C LEU A 58 -28.47 8.88 10.34
N ILE A 59 -27.24 8.48 10.05
CA ILE A 59 -26.15 9.39 9.70
C ILE A 59 -26.08 9.44 8.19
N HIS A 60 -26.35 10.61 7.63
CA HIS A 60 -26.26 10.85 6.19
C HIS A 60 -24.82 11.14 5.79
N PHE A 61 -24.42 10.67 4.61
CA PHE A 61 -23.08 10.90 4.10
C PHE A 61 -22.84 12.39 3.80
N GLY A 62 -21.84 12.97 4.46
CA GLY A 62 -21.49 14.38 4.36
C GLY A 62 -20.33 14.70 3.40
N ASP A 63 -20.03 16.00 3.29
CA ASP A 63 -19.00 16.58 2.41
C ASP A 63 -18.01 17.49 3.17
N ARG A 64 -17.85 17.22 4.45
CA ARG A 64 -17.11 17.99 5.46
C ARG A 64 -15.83 17.29 5.93
N SER A 65 -15.33 16.27 5.24
CA SER A 65 -14.05 15.65 5.60
C SER A 65 -12.91 16.68 5.56
N ALA A 66 -12.03 16.57 6.55
CA ALA A 66 -10.83 17.39 6.73
C ALA A 66 -9.76 16.49 7.38
N TYR A 67 -8.93 17.04 8.26
CA TYR A 67 -8.07 16.22 9.12
C TYR A 67 -8.89 15.29 10.01
N VAL A 68 -8.54 14.00 10.01
CA VAL A 68 -9.21 12.97 10.83
C VAL A 68 -8.23 12.50 11.90
N ALA A 69 -8.54 12.79 13.16
CA ALA A 69 -7.65 12.47 14.29
C ALA A 69 -7.73 11.01 14.76
N ALA A 70 -8.88 10.37 14.58
CA ALA A 70 -9.11 8.99 14.99
C ALA A 70 -8.79 8.02 13.85
N ASP A 71 -8.42 6.79 14.20
CA ASP A 71 -8.21 5.70 13.26
C ASP A 71 -9.41 4.74 13.32
N PRO A 72 -10.31 4.75 12.32
CA PRO A 72 -11.49 3.90 12.34
C PRO A 72 -11.13 2.43 12.20
N GLY A 73 -12.01 1.54 12.67
CA GLY A 73 -11.75 0.10 12.62
C GLY A 73 -11.62 -0.43 11.19
N HIS A 74 -10.51 -1.10 10.88
CA HIS A 74 -10.25 -1.67 9.56
C HIS A 74 -9.68 -3.11 9.64
N SER A 75 -9.86 -3.76 10.79
CA SER A 75 -9.59 -5.19 10.96
C SER A 75 -10.65 -6.06 10.26
N ILE A 76 -10.34 -7.32 9.95
CA ILE A 76 -11.29 -8.24 9.30
C ILE A 76 -12.66 -8.32 10.02
N GLN A 77 -12.69 -8.15 11.33
CA GLN A 77 -13.89 -8.13 12.17
C GLN A 77 -14.70 -6.85 11.96
N ALA A 78 -14.02 -5.70 12.01
CA ALA A 78 -14.63 -4.40 11.79
C ALA A 78 -15.22 -4.33 10.37
N ILE A 79 -14.43 -4.75 9.38
CA ILE A 79 -14.85 -4.78 7.97
C ILE A 79 -16.05 -5.71 7.77
N TYR A 80 -16.07 -6.87 8.44
CA TYR A 80 -17.23 -7.77 8.38
C TYR A 80 -18.50 -7.08 8.90
N GLU A 81 -18.42 -6.40 10.04
CA GLU A 81 -19.56 -5.66 10.58
C GLU A 81 -20.00 -4.52 9.67
N GLN A 82 -19.05 -3.75 9.14
CA GLN A 82 -19.30 -2.64 8.21
C GLN A 82 -20.06 -3.09 6.96
N VAL A 83 -19.60 -4.18 6.35
CA VAL A 83 -20.15 -4.73 5.11
C VAL A 83 -21.51 -5.41 5.33
N PHE A 84 -21.63 -6.26 6.35
CA PHE A 84 -22.82 -7.11 6.54
C PHE A 84 -23.82 -6.55 7.56
N GLY A 85 -23.48 -5.47 8.26
CA GLY A 85 -24.32 -4.83 9.27
C GLY A 85 -24.45 -5.64 10.57
N VAL A 86 -23.65 -6.70 10.76
CA VAL A 86 -23.69 -7.56 11.95
C VAL A 86 -22.28 -7.93 12.40
N PRO A 87 -21.98 -7.92 13.70
CA PRO A 87 -20.68 -8.36 14.20
C PRO A 87 -20.36 -9.79 13.74
N TRP A 88 -19.08 -10.04 13.46
CA TRP A 88 -18.62 -11.36 13.06
C TRP A 88 -18.83 -12.39 14.18
N SER A 89 -19.29 -13.58 13.80
CA SER A 89 -19.23 -14.79 14.63
C SER A 89 -19.14 -16.02 13.74
N GLN A 90 -18.71 -17.16 14.29
CA GLN A 90 -18.62 -18.41 13.53
C GLN A 90 -19.98 -18.82 12.93
N ASP A 91 -21.05 -18.70 13.72
CA ASP A 91 -22.41 -19.04 13.28
C ASP A 91 -22.92 -18.09 12.20
N VAL A 92 -22.62 -16.79 12.32
CA VAL A 92 -23.07 -15.78 11.35
C VAL A 92 -22.29 -15.87 10.05
N SER A 93 -20.96 -16.06 10.12
CA SER A 93 -20.08 -16.15 8.94
C SER A 93 -20.26 -17.42 8.12
N SER A 94 -20.83 -18.48 8.71
CA SER A 94 -21.24 -19.67 7.96
C SER A 94 -22.45 -19.43 7.04
N LYS A 95 -23.14 -18.29 7.19
CA LYS A 95 -24.30 -17.92 6.37
C LYS A 95 -23.84 -17.01 5.23
N GLN A 96 -24.44 -17.20 4.06
CA GLN A 96 -24.30 -16.26 2.96
C GLN A 96 -25.18 -15.03 3.24
N LEU A 97 -24.55 -13.91 3.59
CA LEU A 97 -25.21 -12.63 3.83
C LEU A 97 -25.00 -11.70 2.65
N GLU A 98 -25.98 -10.85 2.40
CA GLU A 98 -25.84 -9.77 1.42
C GLU A 98 -24.98 -8.64 2.01
N PRO A 99 -24.01 -8.09 1.25
CA PRO A 99 -23.16 -6.98 1.67
C PRO A 99 -23.96 -5.66 1.63
N THR A 100 -24.74 -5.41 2.68
CA THR A 100 -25.64 -4.23 2.77
C THR A 100 -24.93 -2.89 2.85
N MET A 101 -23.67 -2.87 3.28
CA MET A 101 -22.89 -1.65 3.56
C MET A 101 -23.54 -0.74 4.61
N GLN A 102 -24.31 -1.29 5.55
CA GLN A 102 -25.06 -0.51 6.56
C GLN A 102 -24.42 -0.48 7.96
N GLY A 103 -23.27 -1.13 8.15
CA GLY A 103 -22.65 -1.28 9.47
C GLY A 103 -21.60 -0.23 9.83
N PHE A 104 -21.24 0.71 8.93
CA PHE A 104 -20.11 1.62 9.15
C PHE A 104 -20.36 2.58 10.31
N ALA A 105 -21.51 3.24 10.34
CA ALA A 105 -21.85 4.15 11.44
C ALA A 105 -21.93 3.40 12.79
N GLN A 106 -22.54 2.20 12.82
CA GLN A 106 -22.61 1.38 14.02
C GLN A 106 -21.22 0.97 14.54
N ASN A 107 -20.38 0.46 13.64
CA ASN A 107 -19.03 0.01 14.01
C ASN A 107 -18.19 1.16 14.54
N ALA A 108 -18.18 2.31 13.85
CA ALA A 108 -17.45 3.49 14.27
C ALA A 108 -17.94 4.06 15.62
N GLU A 109 -19.26 4.19 15.81
CA GLU A 109 -19.84 4.67 17.07
C GLU A 109 -19.51 3.74 18.25
N GLY A 110 -19.33 2.44 17.99
CA GLY A 110 -18.90 1.47 18.99
C GLY A 110 -17.43 1.60 19.42
N ILE A 111 -16.57 2.17 18.58
CA ILE A 111 -15.15 2.43 18.87
C ILE A 111 -15.02 3.72 19.68
N GLU A 112 -15.55 4.81 19.15
CA GLU A 112 -15.58 6.12 19.81
C GLU A 112 -16.88 6.84 19.50
N LYS A 113 -17.52 7.36 20.56
CA LYS A 113 -18.78 8.11 20.42
C LYS A 113 -18.58 9.33 19.51
N GLY A 114 -19.40 9.44 18.48
CA GLY A 114 -19.33 10.50 17.47
C GLY A 114 -18.42 10.20 16.27
N MET A 115 -17.68 9.08 16.27
CA MET A 115 -16.87 8.66 15.13
C MET A 115 -17.73 8.31 13.91
N SER A 116 -19.01 7.96 14.11
CA SER A 116 -19.98 7.76 13.02
C SER A 116 -20.09 8.96 12.06
N GLU A 117 -20.04 10.19 12.58
CA GLU A 117 -20.08 11.44 11.79
C GLU A 117 -18.80 11.69 10.99
N VAL A 118 -17.69 11.05 11.40
CA VAL A 118 -16.38 11.13 10.74
C VAL A 118 -16.28 10.12 9.60
N VAL A 119 -16.67 8.87 9.84
CA VAL A 119 -16.58 7.81 8.81
C VAL A 119 -17.64 7.97 7.71
N MET A 120 -18.78 8.59 8.02
CA MET A 120 -19.86 8.89 7.08
C MET A 120 -19.66 10.26 6.41
N ASN A 121 -18.44 10.56 5.99
CA ASN A 121 -18.10 11.86 5.42
C ASN A 121 -17.06 11.72 4.33
N GLY A 122 -17.08 12.61 3.33
CA GLY A 122 -16.11 12.62 2.22
C GLY A 122 -15.55 14.01 1.94
N PHE A 123 -14.45 14.07 1.18
CA PHE A 123 -13.82 15.31 0.75
C PHE A 123 -14.54 15.90 -0.45
N LYS A 124 -14.77 17.22 -0.43
CA LYS A 124 -15.14 17.95 -1.65
C LYS A 124 -13.97 18.01 -2.63
N PRO A 125 -14.23 18.11 -3.94
CA PRO A 125 -13.18 18.33 -4.93
C PRO A 125 -12.20 19.45 -4.58
N ASP A 126 -12.70 20.58 -4.07
CA ASP A 126 -11.86 21.74 -3.74
C ASP A 126 -11.02 21.55 -2.47
N ALA A 127 -11.35 20.58 -1.61
CA ALA A 127 -10.52 20.23 -0.46
C ALA A 127 -9.32 19.35 -0.86
N VAL A 128 -9.46 18.60 -1.95
CA VAL A 128 -8.41 17.73 -2.53
C VAL A 128 -8.08 18.13 -3.98
N PRO A 129 -7.53 19.34 -4.21
CA PRO A 129 -7.39 19.91 -5.55
C PRO A 129 -6.47 19.12 -6.49
N ILE A 130 -5.49 18.37 -5.97
CA ILE A 130 -4.62 17.54 -6.81
C ILE A 130 -5.43 16.40 -7.42
N TYR A 131 -6.19 15.66 -6.60
CA TYR A 131 -7.08 14.61 -7.11
C TYR A 131 -8.20 15.15 -7.99
N LYS A 132 -8.76 16.32 -7.68
CA LYS A 132 -9.72 17.01 -8.56
C LYS A 132 -9.19 17.19 -9.98
N GLU A 133 -7.97 17.71 -10.12
CA GLU A 133 -7.36 17.90 -11.44
C GLU A 133 -7.03 16.57 -12.12
N LEU A 134 -6.44 15.62 -11.39
CA LEU A 134 -6.06 14.32 -11.97
C LEU A 134 -7.28 13.52 -12.46
N VAL A 135 -8.39 13.53 -11.71
CA VAL A 135 -9.66 12.90 -12.13
C VAL A 135 -10.26 13.61 -13.34
N SER A 136 -10.14 14.93 -13.42
CA SER A 136 -10.65 15.72 -14.56
C SER A 136 -9.80 15.52 -15.83
N GLU A 137 -8.50 15.27 -15.67
CA GLU A 137 -7.53 15.17 -16.76
C GLU A 137 -7.31 13.75 -17.29
N PHE A 138 -7.46 12.73 -16.45
CA PHE A 138 -7.08 11.36 -16.80
C PHE A 138 -8.22 10.37 -16.50
N ALA A 139 -7.88 9.14 -16.08
CA ALA A 139 -8.86 8.12 -15.76
C ALA A 139 -9.02 7.95 -14.25
N VAL A 140 -10.26 7.83 -13.80
CA VAL A 140 -10.63 7.33 -12.48
C VAL A 140 -11.29 5.97 -12.62
N CYS A 141 -10.96 5.01 -11.77
CA CYS A 141 -11.66 3.73 -11.72
C CYS A 141 -12.64 3.75 -10.55
N ASP A 142 -13.94 3.70 -10.85
CA ASP A 142 -15.01 3.80 -9.85
C ASP A 142 -15.54 2.44 -9.37
N ARG A 143 -14.84 1.35 -9.74
CA ARG A 143 -15.17 -0.01 -9.33
C ARG A 143 -13.91 -0.85 -9.03
N TRP A 144 -12.98 -0.27 -8.28
CA TRP A 144 -11.79 -0.96 -7.80
C TRP A 144 -11.91 -1.33 -6.32
N PHE A 145 -11.76 -2.59 -5.97
CA PHE A 145 -11.90 -3.07 -4.59
C PHE A 145 -10.56 -3.39 -3.95
N ALA A 146 -10.47 -3.22 -2.62
CA ALA A 146 -9.41 -3.83 -1.84
C ALA A 146 -9.42 -5.34 -2.10
N ALA A 147 -8.24 -5.96 -2.24
CA ALA A 147 -8.16 -7.35 -2.67
C ALA A 147 -8.82 -8.32 -1.66
N ILE A 148 -8.76 -7.98 -0.37
CA ILE A 148 -9.38 -8.74 0.70
C ILE A 148 -9.94 -7.81 1.80
N PRO A 149 -10.95 -8.25 2.58
CA PRO A 149 -11.47 -7.48 3.72
C PRO A 149 -10.57 -7.63 4.95
N ALA A 150 -9.37 -7.07 4.90
CA ALA A 150 -8.37 -7.11 5.98
C ALA A 150 -7.53 -5.82 6.02
N SER A 151 -6.72 -5.65 7.06
CA SER A 151 -5.83 -4.50 7.25
C SER A 151 -4.82 -4.30 6.11
N THR A 152 -4.07 -3.21 6.18
CA THR A 152 -3.06 -2.71 5.23
C THR A 152 -2.14 -3.77 4.64
N GLN A 153 -1.36 -4.48 5.46
CA GLN A 153 -0.29 -5.33 4.93
C GLN A 153 -0.74 -6.49 4.05
N PRO A 154 -1.76 -7.27 4.42
CA PRO A 154 -2.33 -8.23 3.52
C PRO A 154 -2.73 -7.64 2.16
N ASN A 155 -3.37 -6.47 2.12
CA ASN A 155 -3.76 -5.83 0.85
C ASN A 155 -2.55 -5.33 0.04
N ARG A 156 -1.56 -4.71 0.69
CA ARG A 156 -0.27 -4.33 0.06
C ARG A 156 0.45 -5.54 -0.54
N LEU A 157 0.36 -6.73 0.09
CA LEU A 157 0.91 -7.95 -0.48
C LEU A 157 0.21 -8.36 -1.79
N TYR A 158 -1.10 -8.18 -1.94
CA TYR A 158 -1.80 -8.50 -3.18
C TYR A 158 -1.35 -7.64 -4.37
N VAL A 159 -0.97 -6.37 -4.15
CA VAL A 159 -0.55 -5.43 -5.21
C VAL A 159 0.59 -6.01 -6.06
N HIS A 160 1.55 -6.70 -5.44
CA HIS A 160 2.74 -7.19 -6.15
C HIS A 160 2.85 -8.72 -6.21
N SER A 161 2.02 -9.48 -5.49
CA SER A 161 2.05 -10.95 -5.55
C SER A 161 0.71 -11.64 -5.81
N ALA A 162 -0.40 -10.90 -5.94
CA ALA A 162 -1.74 -11.47 -6.15
C ALA A 162 -2.17 -12.50 -5.08
N THR A 163 -1.54 -12.45 -3.90
CA THR A 163 -1.85 -13.23 -2.70
C THR A 163 -1.13 -12.63 -1.49
N SER A 164 -1.72 -12.76 -0.31
CA SER A 164 -1.09 -12.49 0.98
C SER A 164 -0.48 -13.76 1.62
N HIS A 165 -0.45 -14.88 0.88
CA HIS A 165 0.01 -16.18 1.38
C HIS A 165 -0.68 -16.63 2.67
N GLY A 166 -2.01 -16.47 2.70
CA GLY A 166 -2.84 -16.84 3.84
C GLY A 166 -2.89 -15.81 4.97
N ALA A 167 -2.19 -14.67 4.87
CA ALA A 167 -2.24 -13.64 5.91
C ALA A 167 -3.53 -12.80 5.81
N THR A 168 -4.18 -12.59 6.96
CA THR A 168 -5.32 -11.67 7.16
C THR A 168 -4.99 -10.53 8.13
N SER A 169 -3.78 -10.55 8.66
CA SER A 169 -3.18 -9.60 9.60
C SER A 169 -1.68 -9.90 9.64
N ASN A 170 -0.95 -9.24 10.53
CA ASN A 170 0.43 -9.61 10.80
C ASN A 170 0.62 -11.10 11.14
N ASN A 171 1.71 -11.69 10.65
CA ASN A 171 2.10 -13.06 10.94
C ASN A 171 3.59 -13.14 11.28
N THR A 172 3.91 -13.29 12.55
CA THR A 172 5.28 -13.30 13.09
C THR A 172 6.20 -14.28 12.37
N LYS A 173 5.73 -15.50 12.08
CA LYS A 173 6.54 -16.49 11.37
C LYS A 173 6.87 -16.02 9.95
N GLN A 174 5.88 -15.51 9.23
CA GLN A 174 6.07 -14.99 7.87
C GLN A 174 6.89 -13.70 7.84
N LEU A 175 6.85 -12.86 8.88
CA LEU A 175 7.77 -11.72 9.02
C LEU A 175 9.23 -12.19 9.10
N ILE A 176 9.52 -13.14 10.00
CA ILE A 176 10.86 -13.68 10.23
C ILE A 176 11.39 -14.32 8.94
N GLU A 177 10.62 -15.21 8.34
CA GLU A 177 11.04 -15.94 7.13
C GLU A 177 11.01 -15.07 5.87
N GLY A 178 10.21 -14.00 5.88
CA GLY A 178 9.77 -13.28 4.70
C GLY A 178 8.66 -14.04 3.96
N TYR A 179 7.71 -13.30 3.40
CA TYR A 179 6.59 -13.82 2.63
C TYR A 179 7.12 -14.55 1.37
N PRO A 180 6.80 -15.86 1.19
CA PRO A 180 7.52 -16.73 0.26
C PRO A 180 7.01 -16.68 -1.18
N GLN A 181 5.85 -16.07 -1.42
CA GLN A 181 5.18 -16.04 -2.72
C GLN A 181 6.00 -15.30 -3.78
N LYS A 182 5.85 -15.76 -5.03
CA LYS A 182 6.47 -15.10 -6.19
C LYS A 182 5.82 -13.74 -6.41
N THR A 183 6.63 -12.75 -6.78
CA THR A 183 6.17 -11.38 -7.07
C THR A 183 6.24 -11.03 -8.55
N ILE A 184 5.57 -9.95 -8.93
CA ILE A 184 5.67 -9.37 -10.28
C ILE A 184 7.09 -8.90 -10.59
N PHE A 185 7.85 -8.46 -9.58
CA PHE A 185 9.27 -8.08 -9.70
C PHE A 185 10.12 -9.23 -10.24
N GLU A 186 9.93 -10.44 -9.71
CA GLU A 186 10.64 -11.63 -10.17
C GLU A 186 10.21 -12.03 -11.57
N SER A 187 8.92 -11.95 -11.89
CA SER A 187 8.42 -12.26 -13.23
C SER A 187 8.98 -11.31 -14.30
N LEU A 188 9.21 -10.03 -13.94
CA LEU A 188 9.87 -9.05 -14.79
C LEU A 188 11.36 -9.35 -14.96
N ASP A 189 12.09 -9.59 -13.87
CA ASP A 189 13.52 -9.94 -13.88
C ASP A 189 13.79 -11.19 -14.74
N GLU A 190 13.00 -12.25 -14.53
CA GLU A 190 13.07 -13.50 -15.31
C GLU A 190 12.77 -13.31 -16.81
N ALA A 191 12.02 -12.27 -17.16
CA ALA A 191 11.71 -11.90 -18.54
C ALA A 191 12.70 -10.88 -19.14
N GLY A 192 13.73 -10.48 -18.39
CA GLY A 192 14.75 -9.52 -18.82
C GLY A 192 14.33 -8.05 -18.71
N TYR A 193 13.26 -7.75 -17.95
CA TYR A 193 12.85 -6.39 -17.62
C TYR A 193 13.40 -5.96 -16.27
N THR A 194 13.39 -4.65 -16.03
CA THR A 194 13.95 -4.05 -14.82
C THR A 194 12.86 -3.51 -13.91
N PHE A 195 13.14 -3.44 -12.61
CA PHE A 195 12.29 -2.76 -11.64
C PHE A 195 13.11 -1.89 -10.68
N GLY A 196 12.45 -0.94 -10.03
CA GLY A 196 13.06 -0.07 -9.02
C GLY A 196 12.05 0.38 -7.98
N ILE A 197 12.48 0.40 -6.73
CA ILE A 197 11.70 0.80 -5.56
C ILE A 197 12.31 2.08 -5.02
N TYR A 198 11.56 3.18 -5.10
CA TYR A 198 11.98 4.50 -4.66
C TYR A 198 11.29 4.83 -3.35
N TYR A 199 12.06 4.99 -2.28
CA TYR A 199 11.52 5.00 -0.93
C TYR A 199 12.00 6.20 -0.12
N GLU A 200 11.11 6.78 0.70
CA GLU A 200 11.46 7.79 1.72
C GLU A 200 11.78 7.14 3.08
N TYR A 201 11.06 6.08 3.45
CA TYR A 201 11.37 5.21 4.59
C TYR A 201 11.57 3.75 4.16
N PRO A 202 12.18 2.89 5.00
CA PRO A 202 12.44 1.49 4.65
C PRO A 202 11.19 0.83 4.02
N PRO A 203 11.32 0.27 2.82
CA PRO A 203 10.15 -0.02 1.98
C PRO A 203 9.40 -1.28 2.44
N ALA A 204 8.07 -1.23 2.39
CA ALA A 204 7.18 -2.33 2.74
C ALA A 204 7.29 -3.51 1.76
N THR A 205 7.84 -3.30 0.57
CA THR A 205 8.22 -4.39 -0.34
C THR A 205 9.25 -5.38 0.28
N LEU A 206 9.96 -5.04 1.35
CA LEU A 206 10.85 -5.96 2.05
C LEU A 206 10.13 -7.04 2.89
N TYR A 207 8.80 -7.02 2.96
CA TYR A 207 8.05 -8.14 3.52
C TYR A 207 8.20 -9.38 2.62
N TYR A 208 8.38 -9.22 1.32
CA TYR A 208 8.65 -10.33 0.40
C TYR A 208 10.06 -10.88 0.62
N ARG A 209 10.15 -12.18 0.90
CA ARG A 209 11.44 -12.87 1.13
C ARG A 209 12.39 -12.67 -0.05
N ASN A 210 11.90 -12.78 -1.27
CA ASN A 210 12.75 -12.75 -2.46
C ASN A 210 13.32 -11.35 -2.73
N LEU A 211 12.68 -10.27 -2.29
CA LEU A 211 13.22 -8.92 -2.38
C LEU A 211 14.33 -8.62 -1.36
N ARG A 212 14.53 -9.50 -0.37
CA ARG A 212 15.68 -9.44 0.56
C ARG A 212 16.95 -10.06 -0.02
N LYS A 213 16.91 -10.63 -1.23
CA LYS A 213 18.06 -11.30 -1.87
C LYS A 213 19.09 -10.30 -2.39
N LEU A 214 20.37 -10.67 -2.31
CA LEU A 214 21.50 -9.84 -2.75
C LEU A 214 21.36 -9.29 -4.18
N LYS A 215 20.85 -10.07 -5.13
CA LYS A 215 20.70 -9.59 -6.52
C LYS A 215 19.83 -8.33 -6.67
N TYR A 216 18.90 -8.09 -5.75
CA TYR A 216 17.96 -6.98 -5.87
C TYR A 216 18.32 -5.76 -5.01
N ILE A 217 19.38 -5.82 -4.20
CA ILE A 217 19.72 -4.72 -3.28
C ILE A 217 20.01 -3.40 -4.00
N LYS A 218 20.42 -3.44 -5.27
CA LYS A 218 20.63 -2.25 -6.11
C LYS A 218 19.36 -1.66 -6.73
N ASN A 219 18.22 -2.33 -6.59
CA ASN A 219 16.94 -1.87 -7.11
C ASN A 219 16.20 -0.96 -6.10
N PHE A 220 16.76 -0.81 -4.89
CA PHE A 220 16.24 0.12 -3.87
C PHE A 220 16.96 1.46 -3.98
N HIS A 221 16.20 2.54 -4.07
CA HIS A 221 16.69 3.89 -4.28
C HIS A 221 16.06 4.86 -3.29
N GLN A 222 16.87 5.68 -2.62
CA GLN A 222 16.36 6.82 -1.86
C GLN A 222 15.57 7.76 -2.79
N PHE A 223 14.31 8.04 -2.47
CA PHE A 223 13.42 8.85 -3.30
C PHE A 223 14.02 10.22 -3.63
N GLU A 224 14.37 10.98 -2.59
CA GLU A 224 14.93 12.34 -2.67
C GLU A 224 16.17 12.44 -3.57
N LEU A 225 17.05 11.44 -3.50
CA LEU A 225 18.33 11.47 -4.22
C LEU A 225 18.22 10.99 -5.67
N HIS A 226 17.34 10.03 -5.93
CA HIS A 226 17.37 9.26 -7.17
C HIS A 226 16.13 9.46 -8.04
N PHE A 227 14.93 9.61 -7.48
CA PHE A 227 13.70 9.56 -8.25
C PHE A 227 13.62 10.69 -9.28
N LYS A 228 13.69 11.95 -8.84
CA LYS A 228 13.69 13.13 -9.72
C LYS A 228 14.85 13.12 -10.73
N ARG A 229 16.02 12.63 -10.32
CA ARG A 229 17.19 12.50 -11.20
C ARG A 229 16.93 11.46 -12.30
N HIS A 230 16.45 10.28 -11.95
CA HIS A 230 16.14 9.22 -12.92
C HIS A 230 14.98 9.62 -13.83
N CYS A 231 13.98 10.34 -13.34
CA CYS A 231 12.95 10.96 -14.17
C CYS A 231 13.57 11.91 -15.20
N LYS A 232 14.38 12.89 -14.76
CA LYS A 232 15.03 13.88 -15.64
C LYS A 232 15.95 13.26 -16.68
N GLU A 233 16.68 12.20 -16.30
CA GLU A 233 17.64 11.51 -17.17
C GLU A 233 16.99 10.47 -18.09
N GLY A 234 15.70 10.16 -17.91
CA GLY A 234 15.04 9.09 -18.66
C GLY A 234 15.57 7.69 -18.32
N LYS A 235 15.79 7.43 -17.03
CA LYS A 235 16.37 6.18 -16.51
C LYS A 235 15.44 5.40 -15.59
N LEU A 236 14.14 5.70 -15.59
CA LEU A 236 13.22 4.88 -14.82
C LEU A 236 13.14 3.46 -15.41
N PRO A 237 13.12 2.42 -14.56
CA PRO A 237 12.98 1.04 -14.99
C PRO A 237 11.57 0.75 -15.52
N ASN A 238 11.33 -0.51 -15.93
CA ASN A 238 10.05 -0.91 -16.50
C ASN A 238 8.91 -0.94 -15.47
N TYR A 239 9.23 -1.26 -14.22
CA TYR A 239 8.27 -1.26 -13.12
C TYR A 239 8.82 -0.48 -11.94
N VAL A 240 8.12 0.58 -11.56
CA VAL A 240 8.54 1.52 -10.52
C VAL A 240 7.53 1.48 -9.40
N VAL A 241 8.00 1.29 -8.18
CA VAL A 241 7.20 1.45 -6.96
C VAL A 241 7.73 2.65 -6.20
N VAL A 242 6.81 3.52 -5.77
CA VAL A 242 7.13 4.68 -4.94
C VAL A 242 6.55 4.44 -3.55
N GLU A 243 7.40 4.51 -2.53
CA GLU A 243 7.05 4.25 -1.12
C GLU A 243 7.26 5.51 -0.27
N GLN A 244 6.23 5.80 0.53
CA GLN A 244 6.02 7.05 1.25
C GLN A 244 6.79 7.14 2.57
N ARG A 245 6.62 8.27 3.25
CA ARG A 245 6.86 8.43 4.68
C ARG A 245 5.63 7.97 5.45
N TYR A 246 5.80 6.84 6.14
CA TYR A 246 4.79 6.23 7.00
C TYR A 246 4.73 6.73 8.44
N PHE A 247 5.70 7.54 8.88
CA PHE A 247 5.81 7.99 10.29
C PHE A 247 5.60 9.51 10.39
N ASP A 248 4.61 9.94 11.17
CA ASP A 248 4.17 11.34 11.26
C ASP A 248 4.99 12.18 12.24
N LEU A 249 6.17 12.64 11.81
CA LEU A 249 7.04 13.52 12.58
C LEU A 249 6.71 15.01 12.36
N GLU A 250 6.92 15.84 13.38
CA GLU A 250 6.70 17.30 13.34
C GLU A 250 7.47 17.97 12.19
N VAL A 251 8.74 17.59 12.01
CA VAL A 251 9.65 18.20 11.02
C VAL A 251 9.50 17.55 9.65
N LEU A 252 9.10 16.27 9.61
CA LEU A 252 9.02 15.49 8.39
C LEU A 252 7.74 14.63 8.43
N PRO A 253 6.55 15.24 8.24
CA PRO A 253 5.25 14.57 8.42
C PRO A 253 5.05 13.38 7.50
N ALA A 254 4.16 12.47 7.85
CA ALA A 254 3.79 11.38 6.95
C ALA A 254 3.02 11.91 5.73
N ASN A 255 3.10 11.19 4.60
CA ASN A 255 2.53 11.62 3.31
C ASN A 255 1.85 10.46 2.54
N ASP A 256 1.32 9.50 3.28
CA ASP A 256 0.68 8.27 2.81
C ASP A 256 -0.87 8.33 2.81
N ASP A 257 -1.46 9.44 3.26
CA ASP A 257 -2.90 9.65 3.50
C ASP A 257 -3.53 8.82 4.65
N HIS A 258 -2.79 8.01 5.41
CA HIS A 258 -3.34 7.22 6.54
C HIS A 258 -3.99 8.13 7.60
N PRO A 259 -5.11 7.79 8.27
CA PRO A 259 -5.56 8.52 9.46
C PRO A 259 -4.66 8.24 10.68
N SER A 260 -4.01 9.18 11.34
CA SER A 260 -4.32 10.61 11.41
C SER A 260 -3.28 11.50 10.73
N HIS A 261 -2.71 11.06 9.63
CA HIS A 261 -1.80 11.85 8.79
C HIS A 261 -2.60 12.87 7.96
N ASP A 262 -1.96 14.00 7.64
CA ASP A 262 -2.62 15.10 6.91
C ASP A 262 -2.63 14.81 5.40
N VAL A 263 -3.83 14.71 4.82
CA VAL A 263 -4.04 14.53 3.37
C VAL A 263 -3.39 15.66 2.55
N PHE A 264 -3.13 16.82 3.16
CA PHE A 264 -2.31 17.87 2.55
C PHE A 264 -0.92 17.37 2.12
N GLU A 265 -0.23 16.60 2.97
CA GLU A 265 1.11 16.10 2.70
C GLU A 265 1.10 14.97 1.66
N GLY A 266 0.08 14.11 1.69
CA GLY A 266 -0.12 13.09 0.65
C GLY A 266 -0.40 13.70 -0.72
N GLN A 267 -1.23 14.75 -0.79
CA GLN A 267 -1.45 15.48 -2.04
C GLN A 267 -0.19 16.20 -2.54
N LYS A 268 0.61 16.78 -1.65
CA LYS A 268 1.91 17.37 -2.01
C LYS A 268 2.86 16.31 -2.59
N PHE A 269 2.88 15.12 -2.00
CA PHE A 269 3.69 14.01 -2.50
C PHE A 269 3.22 13.52 -3.87
N VAL A 270 1.92 13.34 -4.07
CA VAL A 270 1.35 12.99 -5.39
C VAL A 270 1.71 14.02 -6.45
N LYS A 271 1.61 15.32 -6.12
CA LYS A 271 2.04 16.41 -7.00
C LYS A 271 3.51 16.29 -7.36
N GLU A 272 4.39 16.07 -6.38
CA GLU A 272 5.81 15.91 -6.59
C GLU A 272 6.14 14.73 -7.52
N VAL A 273 5.50 13.58 -7.31
CA VAL A 273 5.67 12.39 -8.14
C VAL A 273 5.16 12.67 -9.56
N TYR A 274 3.95 13.22 -9.71
CA TYR A 274 3.37 13.56 -11.01
C TYR A 274 4.27 14.51 -11.81
N GLU A 275 4.69 15.62 -11.22
CA GLU A 275 5.48 16.64 -11.93
C GLU A 275 6.88 16.14 -12.31
N ALA A 276 7.48 15.27 -11.50
CA ALA A 276 8.73 14.59 -11.84
C ALA A 276 8.56 13.65 -13.05
N LEU A 277 7.50 12.84 -13.07
CA LEU A 277 7.19 11.94 -14.18
C LEU A 277 6.82 12.72 -15.45
N ARG A 278 5.98 13.75 -15.31
CA ARG A 278 5.49 14.59 -16.40
C ARG A 278 6.60 15.35 -17.12
N SER A 279 7.66 15.73 -16.40
CA SER A 279 8.84 16.41 -16.96
C SER A 279 9.88 15.44 -17.54
N SER A 280 9.68 14.12 -17.39
CA SER A 280 10.59 13.10 -17.91
C SER A 280 10.52 12.99 -19.44
N PRO A 281 11.66 12.77 -20.14
CA PRO A 281 11.63 12.38 -21.55
C PRO A 281 10.92 11.04 -21.80
N GLN A 282 10.74 10.20 -20.76
CA GLN A 282 10.00 8.95 -20.85
C GLN A 282 8.47 9.13 -20.68
N TRP A 283 7.93 10.34 -20.46
CA TRP A 283 6.50 10.58 -20.17
C TRP A 283 5.53 9.88 -21.14
N ASN A 284 5.84 9.89 -22.43
CA ASN A 284 5.02 9.24 -23.47
C ASN A 284 5.07 7.71 -23.45
N GLU A 285 5.84 7.10 -22.54
CA GLU A 285 5.94 5.65 -22.35
C GLU A 285 5.50 5.23 -20.94
N MET A 286 4.89 6.15 -20.17
CA MET A 286 4.52 5.91 -18.77
C MET A 286 3.02 5.65 -18.58
N LEU A 287 2.73 4.76 -17.65
CA LEU A 287 1.45 4.64 -16.97
C LEU A 287 1.69 4.78 -15.48
N PHE A 288 1.20 5.87 -14.88
CA PHE A 288 1.26 6.11 -13.45
C PHE A 288 -0.08 5.76 -12.81
N ILE A 289 -0.06 4.95 -11.76
CA ILE A 289 -1.24 4.44 -11.07
C ILE A 289 -1.12 4.85 -9.60
N ILE A 290 -2.11 5.61 -9.14
CA ILE A 290 -2.32 5.92 -7.73
C ILE A 290 -3.45 5.02 -7.27
N ILE A 291 -3.20 4.18 -6.27
CA ILE A 291 -4.21 3.33 -5.63
C ILE A 291 -4.16 3.50 -4.11
N TYR A 292 -5.12 2.94 -3.40
CA TYR A 292 -5.07 2.74 -1.96
C TYR A 292 -5.03 1.25 -1.64
N ASP A 293 -4.51 0.89 -0.47
CA ASP A 293 -4.45 -0.48 0.06
C ASP A 293 -5.81 -0.99 0.54
N GLU A 294 -6.50 -0.24 1.40
CA GLU A 294 -7.83 -0.56 1.91
C GLU A 294 -8.58 0.74 2.31
N HIS A 295 -9.77 0.62 2.89
CA HIS A 295 -10.70 1.74 3.02
C HIS A 295 -10.60 2.52 4.34
N GLY A 296 -9.80 2.07 5.30
CA GLY A 296 -9.55 2.73 6.58
C GLY A 296 -10.77 2.81 7.50
N GLY A 297 -11.77 1.95 7.29
CA GLY A 297 -13.06 2.01 7.98
C GLY A 297 -13.98 3.16 7.54
N PHE A 298 -13.60 3.95 6.51
CA PHE A 298 -14.48 4.97 5.94
C PHE A 298 -15.56 4.35 5.07
N TYR A 299 -16.74 4.97 5.09
CA TYR A 299 -17.90 4.47 4.36
C TYR A 299 -17.68 4.43 2.85
N ASP A 300 -18.19 3.38 2.21
CA ASP A 300 -18.44 3.34 0.76
C ASP A 300 -19.82 2.71 0.52
N HIS A 301 -20.56 3.27 -0.42
CA HIS A 301 -21.92 2.82 -0.71
C HIS A 301 -22.00 1.58 -1.60
N VAL A 302 -20.92 1.23 -2.30
CA VAL A 302 -20.94 0.12 -3.28
C VAL A 302 -20.76 -1.22 -2.57
N PRO A 303 -21.72 -2.16 -2.72
CA PRO A 303 -21.58 -3.50 -2.18
C PRO A 303 -20.33 -4.22 -2.69
N THR A 304 -19.57 -4.83 -1.77
CA THR A 304 -18.37 -5.59 -2.13
C THR A 304 -18.69 -6.93 -2.83
N PRO A 305 -17.90 -7.38 -3.82
CA PRO A 305 -18.04 -8.70 -4.43
C PRO A 305 -17.78 -9.84 -3.44
N VAL A 306 -18.82 -10.64 -3.17
CA VAL A 306 -18.79 -11.79 -2.25
C VAL A 306 -18.99 -13.15 -2.94
N THR A 307 -19.05 -13.17 -4.28
CA THR A 307 -19.28 -14.39 -5.05
C THR A 307 -18.37 -14.48 -6.27
N GLY A 308 -17.90 -15.68 -6.61
CA GLY A 308 -17.15 -15.93 -7.84
C GLY A 308 -15.72 -15.35 -7.84
N VAL A 309 -15.23 -14.99 -6.66
CA VAL A 309 -13.88 -14.50 -6.38
C VAL A 309 -13.03 -15.73 -6.00
N PRO A 310 -12.01 -16.13 -6.78
CA PRO A 310 -11.30 -17.40 -6.55
C PRO A 310 -10.25 -17.28 -5.44
N SER A 311 -10.10 -18.26 -4.55
CA SER A 311 -8.92 -18.31 -3.67
C SER A 311 -7.63 -18.29 -4.52
N PRO A 312 -6.65 -17.42 -4.23
CA PRO A 312 -5.49 -17.22 -5.11
C PRO A 312 -4.64 -18.49 -5.22
N ASP A 313 -4.37 -19.13 -4.08
CA ASP A 313 -3.43 -20.24 -3.93
C ASP A 313 -4.01 -21.42 -3.13
N GLY A 314 -5.27 -21.32 -2.66
CA GLY A 314 -5.94 -22.37 -1.89
C GLY A 314 -5.50 -22.44 -0.42
N ILE A 315 -4.79 -21.43 0.07
CA ILE A 315 -4.40 -21.32 1.48
C ILE A 315 -5.57 -20.71 2.28
N THR A 316 -5.95 -21.36 3.37
CA THR A 316 -6.93 -20.83 4.32
C THR A 316 -6.23 -19.92 5.33
N GLY A 317 -6.87 -18.80 5.67
CA GLY A 317 -6.38 -17.87 6.69
C GLY A 317 -6.39 -18.50 8.10
N PRO A 318 -5.73 -17.86 9.08
CA PRO A 318 -5.65 -18.40 10.43
C PRO A 318 -7.01 -18.43 11.15
N GLU A 319 -7.08 -19.23 12.21
CA GLU A 319 -8.16 -19.13 13.20
C GLU A 319 -8.17 -17.74 13.86
N PRO A 320 -9.35 -17.26 14.32
CA PRO A 320 -10.65 -17.94 14.27
C PRO A 320 -11.39 -17.78 12.93
N TYR A 321 -10.94 -16.88 12.06
CA TYR A 321 -11.67 -16.50 10.84
C TYR A 321 -11.70 -17.58 9.77
N ASN A 322 -10.62 -18.35 9.64
CA ASN A 322 -10.46 -19.37 8.60
C ASN A 322 -10.86 -18.85 7.21
N PHE A 323 -10.45 -17.61 6.92
CA PHE A 323 -10.89 -16.89 5.71
C PHE A 323 -10.39 -17.62 4.45
N GLN A 324 -11.30 -17.86 3.50
CA GLN A 324 -11.00 -18.65 2.29
C GLN A 324 -10.40 -17.81 1.16
N PHE A 325 -10.33 -16.48 1.34
CA PHE A 325 -9.92 -15.54 0.29
C PHE A 325 -10.82 -15.63 -0.95
N ASP A 326 -12.13 -15.73 -0.72
CA ASP A 326 -13.18 -15.95 -1.73
C ASP A 326 -14.19 -14.78 -1.83
N ARG A 327 -13.79 -13.61 -1.31
CA ARG A 327 -14.48 -12.33 -1.44
C ARG A 327 -13.48 -11.18 -1.36
N LEU A 328 -13.88 -10.01 -1.86
CA LEU A 328 -13.06 -8.80 -1.85
C LEU A 328 -13.35 -7.94 -0.61
N GLY A 329 -12.57 -6.87 -0.45
CA GLY A 329 -12.78 -5.80 0.52
C GLY A 329 -13.64 -4.66 -0.04
N VAL A 330 -13.65 -3.54 0.66
CA VAL A 330 -14.42 -2.34 0.28
C VAL A 330 -13.75 -1.64 -0.91
N ARG A 331 -14.52 -0.85 -1.65
CA ARG A 331 -14.02 -0.09 -2.80
C ARG A 331 -13.02 0.99 -2.37
N VAL A 332 -11.93 1.12 -3.12
CA VAL A 332 -10.82 2.05 -2.87
C VAL A 332 -10.56 2.99 -4.06
N PRO A 333 -9.99 4.19 -3.84
CA PRO A 333 -9.66 5.12 -4.92
C PRO A 333 -8.60 4.56 -5.86
N VAL A 334 -8.80 4.75 -7.17
CA VAL A 334 -7.78 4.49 -8.20
C VAL A 334 -7.82 5.56 -9.28
N ILE A 335 -6.65 6.16 -9.55
CA ILE A 335 -6.44 7.14 -10.62
C ILE A 335 -5.31 6.64 -11.52
N MET A 336 -5.56 6.59 -12.83
CA MET A 336 -4.61 6.15 -13.85
C MET A 336 -4.24 7.32 -14.76
N ILE A 337 -2.94 7.57 -14.88
CA ILE A 337 -2.37 8.79 -15.48
C ILE A 337 -1.42 8.38 -16.61
N SER A 338 -1.71 8.84 -17.82
CA SER A 338 -0.87 8.63 -19.00
C SER A 338 -1.31 9.58 -20.11
N PRO A 339 -0.40 10.06 -20.98
CA PRO A 339 -0.80 10.85 -22.15
C PRO A 339 -1.63 10.03 -23.16
N TRP A 340 -1.73 8.72 -22.99
CA TRP A 340 -2.52 7.84 -23.86
C TRP A 340 -3.96 7.64 -23.39
N ILE A 341 -4.37 8.30 -22.31
CA ILE A 341 -5.71 8.23 -21.74
C ILE A 341 -6.53 9.43 -22.19
N GLU A 342 -7.79 9.20 -22.57
CA GLU A 342 -8.72 10.29 -22.87
C GLU A 342 -9.07 11.08 -21.61
N ARG A 343 -9.25 12.40 -21.77
CA ARG A 343 -9.56 13.30 -20.66
C ARG A 343 -10.86 12.90 -19.96
N GLY A 344 -10.86 12.84 -18.62
CA GLY A 344 -12.06 12.59 -17.82
C GLY A 344 -12.64 11.18 -17.98
N THR A 345 -11.80 10.21 -18.33
CA THR A 345 -12.23 8.82 -18.51
C THR A 345 -12.73 8.24 -17.18
N VAL A 346 -13.87 7.56 -17.19
CA VAL A 346 -14.34 6.76 -16.05
C VAL A 346 -14.25 5.29 -16.43
N LEU A 347 -13.41 4.55 -15.70
CA LEU A 347 -13.31 3.11 -15.81
C LEU A 347 -14.27 2.47 -14.81
N HIS A 348 -15.30 1.80 -15.33
CA HIS A 348 -16.27 1.05 -14.54
C HIS A 348 -15.79 -0.39 -14.29
N GLY A 349 -16.70 -1.37 -14.18
CA GLY A 349 -16.33 -2.77 -14.04
C GLY A 349 -15.59 -3.34 -15.26
N PRO A 350 -14.70 -4.33 -15.07
CA PRO A 350 -13.98 -4.95 -16.18
C PRO A 350 -14.89 -5.80 -17.06
N SER A 351 -14.46 -6.03 -18.31
CA SER A 351 -15.19 -6.88 -19.27
C SER A 351 -14.83 -8.37 -19.19
N GLY A 352 -13.91 -8.76 -18.31
CA GLY A 352 -13.39 -10.13 -18.22
C GLY A 352 -12.10 -10.17 -17.39
N PRO A 353 -11.37 -11.30 -17.39
CA PRO A 353 -11.55 -12.48 -18.26
C PRO A 353 -12.73 -13.39 -17.92
N HIS A 354 -13.35 -13.24 -16.76
CA HIS A 354 -14.55 -13.97 -16.35
C HIS A 354 -15.74 -13.00 -16.15
N PRO A 355 -17.00 -13.49 -16.22
CA PRO A 355 -18.17 -12.65 -15.93
C PRO A 355 -18.21 -12.08 -14.51
N THR A 356 -17.47 -12.71 -13.58
CA THR A 356 -17.36 -12.26 -12.19
C THR A 356 -16.10 -11.47 -11.92
N SER A 357 -15.24 -11.25 -12.93
CA SER A 357 -14.01 -10.47 -12.76
C SER A 357 -14.33 -9.07 -12.26
N GLU A 358 -13.51 -8.57 -11.35
CA GLU A 358 -13.57 -7.22 -10.81
C GLU A 358 -12.18 -6.60 -10.89
N PHE A 359 -12.11 -5.27 -10.80
CA PHE A 359 -10.84 -4.60 -10.57
C PHE A 359 -10.51 -4.66 -9.07
N GLU A 360 -9.32 -5.17 -8.76
CA GLU A 360 -8.75 -5.24 -7.41
C GLU A 360 -7.22 -5.24 -7.52
N HIS A 361 -6.46 -5.21 -6.42
CA HIS A 361 -5.00 -4.98 -6.47
C HIS A 361 -4.23 -5.90 -7.43
N SER A 362 -4.65 -7.16 -7.59
CA SER A 362 -4.00 -8.11 -8.50
C SER A 362 -4.24 -7.79 -9.98
N SER A 363 -5.18 -6.90 -10.30
CA SER A 363 -5.36 -6.30 -11.62
C SER A 363 -4.09 -5.58 -12.09
N ILE A 364 -3.26 -5.08 -11.17
CA ILE A 364 -1.95 -4.50 -11.50
C ILE A 364 -1.03 -5.57 -12.06
N ALA A 365 -0.83 -6.68 -11.35
CA ALA A 365 0.00 -7.79 -11.82
C ALA A 365 -0.53 -8.39 -13.13
N ALA A 366 -1.85 -8.55 -13.25
CA ALA A 366 -2.52 -9.03 -14.45
C ALA A 366 -2.25 -8.11 -15.65
N THR A 367 -2.34 -6.79 -15.46
CA THR A 367 -2.10 -5.81 -16.54
C THR A 367 -0.62 -5.68 -16.89
N VAL A 368 0.29 -5.71 -15.90
CA VAL A 368 1.74 -5.71 -16.13
C VAL A 368 2.15 -6.96 -16.92
N LYS A 369 1.58 -8.12 -16.62
CA LYS A 369 1.76 -9.33 -17.42
C LYS A 369 1.39 -9.10 -18.88
N MET A 370 0.29 -8.41 -19.16
CA MET A 370 -0.15 -8.12 -20.54
C MET A 370 0.79 -7.13 -21.22
N ILE A 371 1.15 -6.02 -20.56
CA ILE A 371 2.02 -4.96 -21.11
C ILE A 371 3.39 -5.52 -21.50
N PHE A 372 3.99 -6.34 -20.63
CA PHE A 372 5.34 -6.88 -20.81
C PHE A 372 5.37 -8.30 -21.40
N SER A 373 4.20 -8.84 -21.76
CA SER A 373 4.05 -10.20 -22.30
C SER A 373 4.69 -11.27 -21.41
N LEU A 374 4.50 -11.16 -20.10
CA LEU A 374 5.04 -12.13 -19.13
C LEU A 374 4.32 -13.49 -19.30
N LYS A 375 5.07 -14.57 -19.07
CA LYS A 375 4.66 -15.93 -19.43
C LYS A 375 3.44 -16.41 -18.64
N GLU A 376 3.45 -16.23 -17.33
CA GLU A 376 2.49 -16.83 -16.41
C GLU A 376 1.84 -15.75 -15.53
N PHE A 377 0.63 -16.03 -15.06
CA PHE A 377 0.03 -15.32 -13.95
C PHE A 377 0.69 -15.80 -12.64
N LEU A 378 0.68 -14.97 -11.61
CA LEU A 378 1.25 -15.29 -10.30
C LEU A 378 0.39 -16.30 -9.54
N THR A 379 -0.94 -16.14 -9.59
CA THR A 379 -1.91 -16.97 -8.87
C THR A 379 -3.19 -17.15 -9.70
N LYS A 380 -4.23 -17.75 -9.10
CA LYS A 380 -5.57 -17.76 -9.69
C LYS A 380 -6.27 -16.40 -9.62
N ARG A 381 -5.82 -15.52 -8.72
CA ARG A 381 -6.44 -14.21 -8.48
C ARG A 381 -6.13 -13.24 -9.62
N ASP A 382 -4.87 -13.05 -10.01
CA ASP A 382 -4.52 -12.19 -11.15
C ASP A 382 -4.91 -12.81 -12.50
N ALA A 383 -5.00 -14.14 -12.60
CA ALA A 383 -5.61 -14.80 -13.76
C ALA A 383 -7.11 -14.51 -13.90
N TRP A 384 -7.80 -14.18 -12.79
CA TRP A 384 -9.21 -13.86 -12.75
C TRP A 384 -9.49 -12.35 -12.78
N ALA A 385 -8.57 -11.53 -12.26
CA ALA A 385 -8.73 -10.10 -12.12
C ALA A 385 -8.94 -9.40 -13.46
N GLY A 386 -9.69 -8.30 -13.45
CA GLY A 386 -9.80 -7.43 -14.62
C GLY A 386 -8.45 -6.84 -15.03
N THR A 387 -8.20 -6.71 -16.34
CA THR A 387 -7.04 -5.96 -16.84
C THR A 387 -7.49 -4.62 -17.41
N PHE A 388 -6.65 -3.58 -17.25
CA PHE A 388 -7.00 -2.19 -17.57
C PHE A 388 -6.11 -1.59 -18.67
N GLU A 389 -5.36 -2.40 -19.41
CA GLU A 389 -4.56 -1.94 -20.54
C GLU A 389 -5.40 -1.23 -21.61
N GLY A 390 -6.70 -1.55 -21.70
CA GLY A 390 -7.65 -0.89 -22.59
C GLY A 390 -7.88 0.60 -22.30
N VAL A 391 -7.51 1.10 -21.10
CA VAL A 391 -7.61 2.53 -20.76
C VAL A 391 -6.65 3.38 -21.61
N VAL A 392 -5.52 2.80 -22.01
CA VAL A 392 -4.50 3.37 -22.92
C VAL A 392 -4.99 3.22 -24.36
N SER A 393 -6.11 3.87 -24.68
CA SER A 393 -6.88 3.63 -25.92
C SER A 393 -6.51 4.53 -27.10
N ARG A 394 -5.71 5.57 -26.86
CA ARG A 394 -5.39 6.57 -27.88
C ARG A 394 -4.43 6.05 -28.95
N LYS A 395 -4.56 6.60 -30.16
CA LYS A 395 -3.63 6.33 -31.28
C LYS A 395 -2.34 7.15 -31.22
N SER A 396 -2.34 8.26 -30.48
CA SER A 396 -1.19 9.13 -30.26
C SER A 396 -1.26 9.75 -28.86
N PRO A 397 -0.11 10.00 -28.21
CA PRO A 397 -0.10 10.61 -26.89
C PRO A 397 -0.66 12.03 -26.98
N ARG A 398 -1.35 12.46 -25.93
CA ARG A 398 -1.78 13.83 -25.70
C ARG A 398 -0.58 14.74 -25.52
N THR A 399 -0.66 15.93 -26.09
CA THR A 399 0.33 17.00 -25.93
C THR A 399 -0.13 18.10 -25.00
N ASP A 400 -1.34 17.98 -24.45
CA ASP A 400 -2.03 18.97 -23.61
C ASP A 400 -2.13 18.54 -22.13
N CYS A 401 -1.43 17.48 -21.71
CA CYS A 401 -1.39 17.08 -20.31
C CYS A 401 -0.75 18.18 -19.44
N LEU A 402 -1.37 18.50 -18.31
CA LEU A 402 -0.90 19.52 -17.36
C LEU A 402 0.59 19.32 -17.02
N GLU A 403 1.38 20.38 -17.07
CA GLU A 403 2.79 20.33 -16.69
C GLU A 403 2.98 20.41 -15.18
N THR A 404 2.10 21.15 -14.50
CA THR A 404 2.08 21.35 -13.05
C THR A 404 0.65 21.20 -12.52
N LEU A 405 0.52 20.71 -11.30
CA LEU A 405 -0.76 20.63 -10.57
C LEU A 405 -0.94 21.86 -9.66
N PRO A 406 -2.16 22.16 -9.16
CA PRO A 406 -2.38 23.26 -8.21
C PRO A 406 -1.62 23.03 -6.89
N GLU A 407 -1.66 24.01 -5.98
CA GLU A 407 -1.16 23.82 -4.62
C GLU A 407 -2.21 23.10 -3.77
N PRO A 408 -1.81 22.16 -2.89
CA PRO A 408 -2.74 21.48 -1.99
C PRO A 408 -3.30 22.44 -0.92
N VAL A 409 -4.49 22.13 -0.42
CA VAL A 409 -5.13 22.88 0.67
C VAL A 409 -4.70 22.29 2.00
N LYS A 410 -4.20 23.13 2.91
CA LYS A 410 -3.84 22.69 4.26
C LYS A 410 -5.11 22.42 5.07
N LEU A 411 -5.23 21.20 5.61
CA LEU A 411 -6.44 20.72 6.30
C LEU A 411 -6.24 20.48 7.80
N ARG A 412 -4.99 20.26 8.24
CA ARG A 412 -4.64 20.15 9.67
C ARG A 412 -4.16 21.48 10.22
N GLU A 413 -4.74 21.93 11.34
CA GLU A 413 -4.27 23.13 12.05
C GLU A 413 -3.05 22.84 12.94
N ALA A 414 -3.11 21.71 13.67
CA ALA A 414 -2.06 21.29 14.58
C ALA A 414 -0.87 20.65 13.85
N LYS A 415 0.28 20.58 14.52
CA LYS A 415 1.44 19.85 14.01
C LYS A 415 1.31 18.35 14.30
N ALA A 416 2.08 17.56 13.55
CA ALA A 416 2.41 16.18 13.87
C ALA A 416 3.10 16.08 15.24
N LYS A 417 3.00 14.91 15.88
CA LYS A 417 3.46 14.70 17.24
C LYS A 417 4.38 13.48 17.31
N ASP A 418 5.67 13.76 17.50
CA ASP A 418 6.73 12.75 17.52
C ASP A 418 6.57 11.69 18.61
N ASN A 419 5.86 12.02 19.70
CA ASN A 419 5.73 11.20 20.90
C ASN A 419 4.42 10.42 21.01
N GLU A 420 3.59 10.42 19.95
CA GLU A 420 2.43 9.53 19.87
C GLU A 420 2.89 8.08 19.68
N LYS A 421 1.97 7.14 19.95
CA LYS A 421 2.20 5.72 19.71
C LYS A 421 2.25 5.40 18.21
N LEU A 422 2.90 4.29 17.89
CA LEU A 422 2.89 3.75 16.53
C LEU A 422 1.47 3.33 16.10
N SER A 423 1.15 3.50 14.82
CA SER A 423 0.00 2.82 14.20
C SER A 423 0.29 1.33 14.00
N GLU A 424 -0.75 0.51 13.75
CA GLU A 424 -0.58 -0.94 13.49
C GLU A 424 0.43 -1.17 12.37
N PHE A 425 0.31 -0.46 11.25
CA PHE A 425 1.25 -0.61 10.13
C PHE A 425 2.68 -0.15 10.47
N GLN A 426 2.84 0.92 11.25
CA GLN A 426 4.16 1.36 11.72
C GLN A 426 4.81 0.32 12.65
N GLU A 427 4.04 -0.32 13.53
CA GLU A 427 4.53 -1.43 14.36
C GLU A 427 4.99 -2.60 13.49
N GLU A 428 4.22 -2.97 12.46
CA GLU A 428 4.58 -4.02 11.52
C GLU A 428 5.88 -3.68 10.78
N LEU A 429 6.09 -2.41 10.39
CA LEU A 429 7.34 -1.96 9.76
C LEU A 429 8.54 -2.09 10.69
N VAL A 430 8.39 -1.74 11.97
CA VAL A 430 9.43 -1.94 13.01
C VAL A 430 9.73 -3.42 13.17
N GLN A 431 8.71 -4.26 13.27
CA GLN A 431 8.87 -5.70 13.44
C GLN A 431 9.52 -6.34 12.21
N MET A 432 9.14 -5.94 11.00
CA MET A 432 9.80 -6.37 9.76
C MET A 432 11.27 -5.94 9.76
N ALA A 433 11.56 -4.69 10.13
CA ALA A 433 12.93 -4.19 10.21
C ALA A 433 13.79 -4.97 11.22
N ALA A 434 13.21 -5.39 12.35
CA ALA A 434 13.87 -6.25 13.33
C ALA A 434 14.29 -7.62 12.74
N THR A 435 13.54 -8.12 11.77
CA THR A 435 13.92 -9.37 11.05
C THR A 435 15.15 -9.14 10.17
N LEU A 436 15.26 -7.97 9.54
CA LEU A 436 16.35 -7.62 8.64
C LEU A 436 17.69 -7.40 9.36
N CYS A 437 17.66 -6.93 10.61
CA CYS A 437 18.86 -6.67 11.40
C CYS A 437 19.21 -7.77 12.42
N GLY A 438 18.43 -8.85 12.48
CA GLY A 438 18.66 -9.98 13.40
C GLY A 438 17.99 -9.87 14.77
N ASP A 439 17.41 -8.70 15.09
CA ASP A 439 16.78 -8.43 16.38
C ASP A 439 15.54 -9.28 16.69
N HIS A 440 14.94 -9.92 15.69
CA HIS A 440 13.87 -10.91 15.87
C HIS A 440 14.23 -12.10 16.78
N ARG A 441 15.52 -12.29 17.08
CA ARG A 441 16.03 -13.33 17.98
C ARG A 441 16.04 -12.93 19.45
N LYS A 442 15.75 -11.67 19.76
CA LYS A 442 15.69 -11.15 21.13
C LYS A 442 14.36 -11.49 21.78
N ASP A 443 14.36 -11.67 23.10
CA ASP A 443 13.16 -11.95 23.90
C ASP A 443 12.11 -10.82 23.88
N THR A 444 12.45 -9.66 23.31
CA THR A 444 11.53 -8.53 23.10
C THR A 444 10.65 -8.69 21.87
N TYR A 445 11.02 -9.54 20.91
CA TYR A 445 10.25 -9.69 19.66
C TYR A 445 9.05 -10.65 19.83
N PRO A 446 7.91 -10.43 19.14
CA PRO A 446 7.57 -9.27 18.31
C PRO A 446 6.97 -8.10 19.10
N ASP A 447 6.09 -8.36 20.07
CA ASP A 447 5.19 -7.33 20.61
C ASP A 447 5.86 -6.40 21.63
N LYS A 448 6.71 -6.94 22.52
CA LYS A 448 7.43 -6.13 23.53
C LYS A 448 8.44 -5.17 22.90
N LEU A 449 8.80 -5.36 21.64
CA LEU A 449 9.69 -4.46 20.90
C LEU A 449 9.00 -3.12 20.67
N VAL A 450 7.71 -3.15 20.34
CA VAL A 450 6.94 -1.97 19.90
C VAL A 450 6.06 -1.38 21.00
N GLU A 451 5.77 -2.12 22.07
CA GLU A 451 4.80 -1.78 23.14
C GLU A 451 4.89 -0.33 23.67
N ASP A 452 6.11 0.19 23.84
CA ASP A 452 6.38 1.53 24.37
C ASP A 452 7.10 2.46 23.37
N MET A 453 7.17 2.08 22.08
CA MET A 453 7.82 2.92 21.07
C MET A 453 6.94 4.12 20.71
N THR A 454 7.56 5.29 20.65
CA THR A 454 6.99 6.46 20.00
C THR A 454 7.22 6.43 18.48
N ILE A 455 6.52 7.29 17.73
CA ILE A 455 6.78 7.52 16.31
C ILE A 455 8.27 7.84 16.05
N SER A 456 8.88 8.69 16.88
CA SER A 456 10.31 9.00 16.77
C SER A 456 11.20 7.78 16.99
N ASP A 457 10.91 6.95 18.00
CA ASP A 457 11.67 5.72 18.26
C ASP A 457 11.55 4.74 17.08
N GLY A 458 10.35 4.60 16.52
CA GLY A 458 10.08 3.77 15.35
C GLY A 458 10.91 4.21 14.15
N VAL A 459 10.95 5.51 13.83
CA VAL A 459 11.74 6.05 12.70
C VAL A 459 13.24 5.75 12.88
N ASP A 460 13.78 6.03 14.06
CA ASP A 460 15.19 5.77 14.35
C ASP A 460 15.51 4.28 14.24
N TYR A 461 14.61 3.43 14.73
CA TYR A 461 14.75 1.98 14.67
C TYR A 461 14.76 1.46 13.23
N VAL A 462 13.73 1.77 12.42
CA VAL A 462 13.62 1.24 11.06
C VAL A 462 14.77 1.71 10.18
N LYS A 463 15.18 2.99 10.28
CA LYS A 463 16.32 3.52 9.53
C LYS A 463 17.61 2.82 9.89
N LYS A 464 17.87 2.63 11.18
CA LYS A 464 19.07 1.94 11.67
C LYS A 464 19.08 0.47 11.23
N ALA A 465 17.98 -0.24 11.41
CA ALA A 465 17.86 -1.64 11.04
C ALA A 465 18.03 -1.85 9.52
N PHE A 466 17.39 -1.02 8.71
CA PHE A 466 17.54 -1.05 7.25
C PHE A 466 18.97 -0.72 6.80
N LYS A 467 19.64 0.22 7.47
CA LYS A 467 21.06 0.50 7.22
C LYS A 467 21.95 -0.71 7.54
N ILE A 468 21.73 -1.39 8.67
CA ILE A 468 22.47 -2.60 9.05
C ILE A 468 22.30 -3.69 7.97
N PHE A 469 21.06 -3.94 7.54
CA PHE A 469 20.75 -4.89 6.49
C PHE A 469 21.46 -4.53 5.17
N SER A 470 21.39 -3.26 4.76
CA SER A 470 22.02 -2.77 3.53
C SER A 470 23.55 -2.91 3.57
N ASP A 471 24.18 -2.55 4.70
CA ASP A 471 25.63 -2.67 4.88
C ASP A 471 26.08 -4.14 4.85
N GLU A 472 25.30 -5.04 5.46
CA GLU A 472 25.60 -6.49 5.46
C GLU A 472 25.46 -7.09 4.07
N CYS A 473 24.40 -6.70 3.33
CA CYS A 473 24.25 -7.10 1.94
C CYS A 473 25.42 -6.64 1.07
N GLU A 474 25.86 -5.39 1.23
CA GLU A 474 26.98 -4.86 0.46
C GLU A 474 28.30 -5.56 0.81
N ARG A 475 28.53 -5.90 2.09
CA ARG A 475 29.68 -6.72 2.52
C ARG A 475 29.68 -8.11 1.89
N ALA A 476 28.54 -8.80 1.92
CA ALA A 476 28.39 -10.13 1.35
C ALA A 476 28.61 -10.10 -0.17
N ARG A 477 28.06 -9.10 -0.86
CA ARG A 477 28.27 -8.88 -2.29
C ARG A 477 29.75 -8.64 -2.63
N GLN A 478 30.45 -7.81 -1.86
CA GLN A 478 31.89 -7.55 -2.06
C GLN A 478 32.75 -8.80 -1.80
N SER A 479 32.28 -9.71 -0.96
CA SER A 479 32.92 -10.97 -0.63
C SER A 479 32.58 -12.10 -1.62
N GLY A 480 31.79 -11.81 -2.66
CA GLY A 480 31.41 -12.78 -3.70
C GLY A 480 30.38 -13.81 -3.23
N ALA A 481 29.55 -13.46 -2.24
CA ALA A 481 28.43 -14.30 -1.83
C ALA A 481 27.45 -14.52 -2.99
N ASP A 482 26.74 -15.66 -2.95
CA ASP A 482 25.77 -16.02 -3.99
C ASP A 482 24.64 -14.99 -4.05
N GLU A 483 24.29 -14.58 -5.27
CA GLU A 483 23.28 -13.55 -5.54
C GLU A 483 21.88 -13.87 -5.00
N SER A 484 21.58 -15.15 -4.74
CA SER A 484 20.33 -15.61 -4.13
C SER A 484 20.32 -15.55 -2.60
N SER A 485 21.45 -15.23 -1.97
CA SER A 485 21.58 -15.14 -0.51
C SER A 485 20.74 -14.01 0.07
N ILE A 486 20.20 -14.22 1.27
CA ILE A 486 19.58 -13.19 2.11
C ILE A 486 20.52 -12.94 3.29
N CYS A 487 20.99 -11.71 3.43
CA CYS A 487 22.04 -11.37 4.37
C CYS A 487 21.45 -10.72 5.63
N VAL A 488 21.18 -11.56 6.63
CA VAL A 488 20.81 -11.10 7.98
C VAL A 488 22.05 -11.20 8.86
N PRO A 489 22.41 -10.16 9.64
CA PRO A 489 23.52 -10.24 10.58
C PRO A 489 23.37 -11.45 11.50
N GLU A 490 24.41 -12.28 11.60
CA GLU A 490 24.46 -13.31 12.63
C GLU A 490 24.66 -12.65 14.01
N ASP A 491 24.16 -13.31 15.05
CA ASP A 491 24.53 -12.99 16.43
C ASP A 491 26.04 -13.18 16.55
N THR A 492 26.81 -12.12 16.34
CA THR A 492 28.22 -12.15 16.67
C THR A 492 28.24 -12.15 18.19
N PRO A 493 28.62 -13.24 18.90
CA PRO A 493 28.82 -13.14 20.33
C PRO A 493 29.86 -12.04 20.51
N MET A 494 29.45 -10.96 21.17
CA MET A 494 30.27 -9.78 21.41
C MET A 494 31.62 -10.28 21.90
N ALA A 495 32.65 -10.24 21.04
CA ALA A 495 33.92 -10.89 21.31
C ALA A 495 34.34 -10.46 22.71
N ALA A 496 34.32 -11.41 23.66
CA ALA A 496 34.72 -11.13 25.02
C ALA A 496 36.09 -10.49 24.89
N LYS A 497 36.19 -9.19 25.22
CA LYS A 497 37.47 -8.53 25.34
C LYS A 497 38.20 -9.30 26.44
N PHE A 498 38.98 -10.30 26.06
CA PHE A 498 40.04 -10.84 26.88
C PHE A 498 40.97 -9.66 27.13
N LYS A 499 40.71 -8.95 28.23
CA LYS A 499 41.71 -8.06 28.82
C LYS A 499 42.86 -8.98 29.20
N SER A 500 43.87 -9.03 28.36
CA SER A 500 45.18 -9.54 28.72
C SER A 500 45.61 -8.81 30.00
N PHE A 501 45.62 -9.53 31.11
CA PHE A 501 46.08 -9.06 32.41
C PHE A 501 47.61 -9.17 32.53
N ALA A 502 48.34 -9.00 31.42
CA ALA A 502 49.77 -9.27 31.33
C ALA A 502 50.57 -8.10 30.74
N SER A 503 50.18 -6.84 31.00
CA SER A 503 51.00 -5.67 30.62
C SER A 503 51.17 -4.60 31.73
N LYS A 504 51.01 -4.96 33.01
CA LYS A 504 51.22 -4.03 34.14
C LYS A 504 52.02 -4.61 35.30
N PHE A 505 53.03 -5.43 35.03
CA PHE A 505 53.94 -5.92 36.09
C PHE A 505 55.43 -6.06 35.68
N PHE A 506 55.89 -5.28 34.71
CA PHE A 506 57.34 -5.08 34.47
C PHE A 506 57.64 -3.61 34.25
N SER A 507 57.45 -2.81 35.30
CA SER A 507 58.02 -1.46 35.41
C SER A 507 58.42 -1.20 36.86
N CYS A 508 59.25 -2.08 37.41
CA CYS A 508 59.99 -1.88 38.66
C CYS A 508 61.17 -2.85 38.63
N LEU A 509 62.27 -2.44 38.00
CA LEU A 509 63.64 -2.91 38.22
C LEU A 509 64.58 -2.14 37.27
N VAL A 510 64.89 -0.90 37.65
CA VAL A 510 66.14 -0.23 37.29
C VAL A 510 66.65 0.41 38.58
N CYS A 511 67.66 -0.21 39.18
CA CYS A 511 68.63 0.45 40.05
C CYS A 511 70.04 0.09 39.55
N ASP A 512 70.93 1.07 39.66
CA ASP A 512 72.41 1.02 39.57
C ASP A 512 73.05 1.18 38.17
N HIS A 513 73.31 2.42 37.76
CA HIS A 513 74.63 3.07 37.91
C HIS A 513 74.63 4.56 37.56
#